data_AF-A0A1M7AKK1-F1
#
_entry.id   AF-A0A1M7AKK1-F1
#
_cell.length_a   1.000
_cell.length_b   1.000
_cell.length_c   1.000
_cell.angle_alpha   90.00
_cell.angle_beta   90.00
_cell.angle_gamma   90.00
#
_symmetry.space_group_name_H-M   'P 1'
#
loop_
_entity.id
_entity.type
_entity.pdbx_description
1 polymer ?
#
loop_
_entity_poly.entity_id
_entity_poly.type
_entity_poly.pdbx_seq_one_letter_code
_entity_poly.pdbx_strand_id
1 'polypeptide(L)'
;MEKRNSNGKKINNNSGNYVSVRTSYHPDWFVLNLDDAITKTADLAIVPTWGLKRQIGAHFTYETAVGVGYRVVYVKENSFNDNATNVDEDYNRNQYIIHLQLSIGYAF
;
A
#
# COMPACT_ATOMS: atom_id res chain seq x y z
N MET A 1 -2.39 2.28 28.50
CA MET A 1 -3.85 2.47 28.38
C MET A 1 -4.42 3.34 29.51
N GLU A 2 -3.88 3.26 30.72
CA GLU A 2 -4.29 4.05 31.89
C GLU A 2 -4.33 5.58 31.67
N LYS A 3 -3.31 6.16 31.01
CA LYS A 3 -3.25 7.60 30.72
C LYS A 3 -4.33 8.11 29.73
N ARG A 4 -4.99 7.21 28.98
CA ARG A 4 -6.10 7.57 28.07
C ARG A 4 -7.45 7.42 28.77
N ASN A 5 -7.60 6.41 29.62
CA ASN A 5 -8.80 6.22 30.44
C ASN A 5 -8.96 7.35 31.47
N SER A 6 -7.86 7.83 32.06
CA SER A 6 -7.86 8.95 33.02
C SER A 6 -8.27 10.30 32.40
N ASN A 7 -8.24 10.42 31.08
CA ASN A 7 -8.56 11.65 30.34
C ASN A 7 -9.95 11.62 29.68
N GLY A 8 -10.82 10.66 30.04
CA GLY A 8 -12.18 10.54 29.50
C GLY A 8 -12.24 10.28 27.99
N LYS A 9 -11.12 9.88 27.36
CA LYS A 9 -11.08 9.61 25.92
C LYS A 9 -11.76 8.28 25.66
N LYS A 10 -12.83 8.29 24.84
CA LYS A 10 -13.57 7.08 24.45
C LYS A 10 -12.60 6.02 23.89
N ILE A 11 -12.43 4.94 24.64
CA ILE A 11 -11.67 3.74 24.25
C ILE A 11 -12.57 2.65 23.64
N ASN A 12 -13.87 2.94 23.50
CA ASN A 12 -14.85 2.00 22.97
C ASN A 12 -14.48 1.57 21.53
N ASN A 13 -14.66 0.28 21.28
CA ASN A 13 -14.48 -0.41 20.00
C ASN A 13 -13.13 -0.17 19.30
N ASN A 14 -12.03 -0.19 20.06
CA ASN A 14 -10.67 0.01 19.56
C ASN A 14 -10.47 1.38 18.85
N SER A 15 -11.18 2.41 19.33
CA SER A 15 -11.01 3.79 18.85
C SER A 15 -9.62 4.31 19.22
N GLY A 16 -8.73 4.33 18.23
CA GLY A 16 -7.30 4.57 18.40
C GLY A 16 -6.66 5.20 17.17
N ASN A 17 -5.42 5.67 17.36
CA ASN A 17 -4.55 5.93 16.23
C ASN A 17 -3.77 4.64 15.98
N TYR A 18 -3.55 4.28 14.72
CA TYR A 18 -2.77 3.11 14.36
C TYR A 18 -1.74 3.47 13.30
N VAL A 19 -0.62 2.76 13.29
CA VAL A 19 0.35 2.84 12.20
C VAL A 19 0.32 1.49 11.50
N SER A 20 0.23 1.51 10.18
CA SER A 20 0.29 0.31 9.34
C SER A 20 1.37 0.47 8.28
N VAL A 21 1.94 -0.64 7.83
CA VAL A 21 2.88 -0.66 6.72
C VAL A 21 2.30 -1.61 5.67
N ARG A 22 1.95 -1.08 4.51
CA ARG A 22 1.47 -1.89 3.39
C ARG A 22 2.67 -2.25 2.53
N THR A 23 2.94 -3.55 2.41
CA THR A 23 3.96 -4.09 1.50
C THR A 23 3.29 -4.88 0.40
N SER A 24 3.55 -4.53 -0.86
CA SER A 24 3.06 -5.28 -2.03
C SER A 24 4.26 -5.78 -2.82
N TYR A 25 4.27 -7.08 -3.12
CA TYR A 25 5.29 -7.72 -3.95
C TYR A 25 4.57 -8.45 -5.08
N HIS A 26 4.83 -8.07 -6.33
CA HIS A 26 4.34 -8.83 -7.48
C HIS A 26 5.47 -9.70 -8.03
N PRO A 27 5.45 -11.01 -7.73
CA PRO A 27 6.43 -11.93 -8.29
C PRO A 27 6.22 -12.13 -9.79
N ASP A 28 7.32 -12.18 -10.53
CA ASP A 28 7.35 -12.46 -11.98
C ASP A 28 7.14 -13.97 -12.31
N TRP A 29 7.22 -14.86 -11.31
CA TRP A 29 7.23 -16.32 -11.53
C TRP A 29 5.85 -16.97 -11.72
N PHE A 30 4.75 -16.24 -11.58
CA PHE A 30 3.38 -16.77 -11.75
C PHE A 30 2.53 -15.89 -12.66
N VAL A 31 2.95 -15.76 -13.92
CA VAL A 31 2.15 -15.13 -14.97
C VAL A 31 1.96 -16.14 -16.12
N LEU A 32 0.70 -16.53 -16.37
CA LEU A 32 0.33 -17.21 -17.60
C LEU A 32 0.43 -16.19 -18.74
N ASN A 33 1.55 -16.18 -19.46
CA ASN A 33 1.76 -15.32 -20.62
C ASN A 33 0.90 -15.82 -21.79
N LEU A 34 0.03 -14.95 -22.33
CA LEU A 34 -0.72 -15.22 -23.56
C LEU A 34 0.03 -14.69 -24.80
N ASP A 35 0.99 -13.76 -24.62
CA ASP A 35 1.77 -13.15 -25.69
C ASP A 35 3.25 -12.96 -25.27
N ASP A 36 4.17 -13.34 -26.16
CA ASP A 36 5.64 -13.36 -26.00
C ASP A 36 6.31 -11.97 -25.96
N ALA A 37 5.54 -10.87 -26.03
CA ALA A 37 6.08 -9.53 -26.24
C ALA A 37 6.12 -8.65 -24.96
N ILE A 38 5.61 -9.12 -23.82
CA ILE A 38 5.56 -8.32 -22.59
C ILE A 38 6.52 -8.91 -21.55
N THR A 39 7.73 -8.36 -21.48
CA THR A 39 8.67 -8.65 -20.39
C THR A 39 8.07 -8.05 -19.12
N LYS A 40 7.49 -8.87 -18.25
CA LYS A 40 6.96 -8.40 -16.97
C LYS A 40 8.07 -8.23 -15.94
N THR A 41 7.90 -7.21 -15.12
CA THR A 41 8.93 -6.69 -14.24
C THR A 41 8.51 -6.89 -12.79
N ALA A 42 9.34 -7.54 -11.98
CA ALA A 42 9.07 -7.71 -10.55
C ALA A 42 9.11 -6.35 -9.84
N ASP A 43 8.21 -6.13 -8.89
CA ASP A 43 8.16 -4.88 -8.12
C ASP A 43 8.00 -5.12 -6.62
N LEU A 44 8.42 -4.12 -5.84
CA LEU A 44 8.24 -4.07 -4.40
C LEU A 44 7.79 -2.68 -4.00
N ALA A 45 6.61 -2.57 -3.39
CA ALA A 45 6.09 -1.33 -2.84
C ALA A 45 6.04 -1.39 -1.32
N ILE A 46 6.50 -0.34 -0.65
CA ILE A 46 6.39 -0.16 0.80
C ILE A 46 5.74 1.18 1.09
N VAL A 47 4.59 1.14 1.76
CA VAL A 47 3.77 2.32 2.05
C VAL A 47 3.45 2.38 3.55
N PRO A 48 4.28 3.05 4.37
CA PRO A 48 3.89 3.39 5.72
C PRO A 48 2.66 4.30 5.70
N THR A 49 1.69 4.00 6.55
CA THR A 49 0.39 4.66 6.63
C THR A 49 0.07 4.94 8.09
N TRP A 50 -0.36 6.17 8.37
CA TRP A 50 -0.90 6.56 9.66
C TRP A 50 -2.41 6.67 9.56
N GLY A 51 -3.11 5.91 10.39
CA GLY A 51 -4.56 5.90 10.44
C GLY A 51 -5.16 6.26 11.79
N LEU A 52 -6.44 6.55 11.71
CA LEU A 52 -7.31 7.02 12.77
C LEU A 52 -8.60 6.22 12.68
N LYS A 53 -8.93 5.47 13.74
CA LYS A 53 -10.22 4.79 13.89
C LYS A 53 -11.02 5.40 15.02
N ARG A 54 -12.30 5.69 14.77
CA ARG A 54 -13.19 6.35 15.73
C ARG A 54 -14.61 5.83 15.60
N GLN A 55 -15.28 5.67 16.73
CA GLN A 55 -16.69 5.28 16.80
C GLN A 55 -17.59 6.51 16.96
N ILE A 56 -18.62 6.62 16.12
CA ILE A 56 -19.70 7.61 16.23
C ILE A 56 -20.92 6.91 16.81
N GLY A 57 -21.29 7.27 18.03
CA GLY A 57 -22.39 6.62 18.76
C GLY A 57 -22.07 5.19 19.16
N ALA A 58 -23.08 4.32 19.20
CA ALA A 58 -22.93 2.89 19.51
C ALA A 58 -22.72 2.03 18.25
N HIS A 59 -23.23 2.47 17.10
CA HIS A 59 -23.35 1.61 15.92
C HIS A 59 -22.43 1.97 14.76
N PHE A 60 -21.92 3.21 14.66
CA PHE A 60 -21.10 3.62 13.51
C PHE A 60 -19.62 3.70 13.88
N THR A 61 -18.76 3.23 12.99
CA THR A 61 -17.31 3.38 13.09
C THR A 61 -16.77 3.93 11.79
N TYR A 62 -15.90 4.94 11.85
CA TYR A 62 -15.17 5.42 10.69
C TYR A 62 -13.67 5.24 10.89
N GLU A 63 -12.99 5.05 9.77
CA GLU A 63 -11.55 4.92 9.71
C GLU A 63 -11.02 5.79 8.58
N THR A 64 -10.03 6.61 8.89
CA THR A 64 -9.30 7.41 7.91
C THR A 64 -7.83 7.10 8.02
N ALA A 65 -7.15 6.96 6.89
CA ALA A 65 -5.71 6.75 6.88
C ALA A 65 -5.04 7.47 5.72
N VAL A 66 -3.83 7.95 5.96
CA VAL A 66 -2.97 8.58 4.96
C VAL A 66 -1.58 7.98 5.05
N GLY A 67 -1.01 7.66 3.90
CA GLY A 67 0.32 7.08 3.79
C GLY A 67 1.05 7.63 2.58
N VAL A 68 2.37 7.65 2.69
CA VAL A 68 3.24 7.94 1.55
C VAL A 68 4.30 6.85 1.51
N GLY A 69 4.52 6.30 0.33
CA GLY A 69 5.41 5.17 0.15
C GLY A 69 6.21 5.26 -1.12
N TYR A 70 7.11 4.31 -1.26
CA TYR A 70 7.95 4.17 -2.44
C TYR A 70 7.74 2.78 -3.04
N ARG A 71 7.79 2.70 -4.36
CA ARG A 71 7.80 1.46 -5.13
C ARG A 71 9.09 1.38 -5.93
N VAL A 72 9.78 0.26 -5.78
CA VAL A 72 10.97 -0.10 -6.54
C VAL A 72 10.54 -1.13 -7.58
N VAL A 73 10.83 -0.85 -8.84
CA VAL A 73 10.53 -1.73 -9.97
C VAL A 73 11.87 -2.31 -10.44
N TYR A 74 12.00 -3.64 -10.43
CA TYR A 74 13.22 -4.37 -10.80
C TYR A 74 13.15 -4.82 -12.26
N VAL A 75 13.48 -3.91 -13.19
CA VAL A 75 13.60 -4.24 -14.62
C VAL A 75 14.70 -5.29 -14.78
N LYS A 76 14.35 -6.45 -15.34
CA LYS A 76 15.30 -7.51 -15.65
C LYS A 76 15.95 -7.15 -16.99
N GLU A 77 17.28 -6.98 -17.00
CA GLU A 77 18.01 -6.79 -18.24
C GLU A 77 17.82 -8.02 -19.15
N ASN A 78 17.27 -7.81 -20.34
CA ASN A 78 17.10 -8.87 -21.33
C ASN A 78 18.45 -9.14 -22.01
N SER A 79 19.31 -9.99 -21.42
CA SER A 79 20.61 -10.36 -21.99
C SER A 79 20.52 -11.40 -23.13
N PHE A 80 19.49 -11.36 -23.98
CA PHE A 80 19.28 -12.37 -25.03
C PHE A 80 19.39 -11.88 -26.48
N ASN A 81 19.60 -10.59 -26.74
CA ASN A 81 19.97 -10.16 -28.09
C ASN A 81 20.62 -8.78 -28.05
N ASP A 82 21.79 -8.66 -28.67
CA ASP A 82 22.63 -7.45 -28.76
C ASP A 82 21.98 -6.29 -29.57
N ASN A 83 20.65 -6.34 -29.75
CA ASN A 83 19.83 -5.41 -30.54
C ASN A 83 18.44 -5.15 -29.92
N ALA A 84 18.17 -5.61 -28.69
CA ALA A 84 16.95 -5.21 -28.00
C ALA A 84 17.13 -3.79 -27.44
N THR A 85 16.81 -2.78 -28.26
CA THR A 85 16.65 -1.43 -27.76
C THR A 85 15.58 -1.46 -26.67
N ASN A 86 15.97 -1.20 -25.43
CA ASN A 86 15.03 -1.00 -24.33
C ASN A 86 14.04 0.08 -24.76
N VAL A 87 12.80 -0.31 -25.09
CA VAL A 87 11.74 0.62 -25.51
C VAL A 87 11.24 1.47 -24.32
N ASP A 88 11.70 1.13 -23.10
CA ASP A 88 11.44 1.90 -21.90
C ASP A 88 12.58 2.89 -21.63
N GLU A 89 12.66 3.93 -22.45
CA GLU A 89 13.54 5.10 -22.25
C GLU A 89 13.08 6.02 -21.09
N ASP A 90 12.32 5.54 -20.10
CA ASP A 90 11.81 6.38 -19.02
C ASP A 90 12.42 6.08 -17.64
N TYR A 91 13.35 6.98 -17.31
CA TYR A 91 14.24 7.09 -16.18
C TYR A 91 13.55 7.36 -14.84
N ASN A 92 12.56 6.56 -14.41
CA ASN A 92 12.03 6.66 -13.03
C ASN A 92 11.78 5.31 -12.38
N ARG A 93 12.89 4.65 -12.01
CA ARG A 93 12.96 3.41 -11.20
C ARG A 93 12.28 3.50 -9.83
N ASN A 94 12.02 4.73 -9.36
CA ASN A 94 11.41 5.03 -8.08
C ASN A 94 10.06 5.72 -8.30
N GLN A 95 8.96 5.03 -7.95
CA GLN A 95 7.63 5.61 -7.99
C GLN A 95 7.17 5.98 -6.58
N TYR A 96 6.69 7.21 -6.39
CA TYR A 96 6.05 7.63 -5.16
C TYR A 96 4.59 7.22 -5.15
N ILE A 97 4.13 6.66 -4.02
CA ILE A 97 2.74 6.25 -3.83
C ILE A 97 2.13 7.11 -2.74
N ILE A 98 1.01 7.74 -3.06
CA ILE A 98 0.13 8.36 -2.08
C ILE A 98 -1.00 7.38 -1.78
N HIS A 99 -1.19 7.03 -0.51
CA HIS A 99 -2.26 6.15 -0.05
C HIS A 99 -3.24 6.95 0.78
N LEU A 100 -4.51 6.96 0.35
CA LEU A 100 -5.62 7.55 1.08
C LEU A 100 -6.67 6.47 1.29
N GLN A 101 -7.11 6.31 2.54
CA GLN A 101 -8.14 5.34 2.91
C GLN A 101 -9.23 6.05 3.71
N LEU A 102 -10.48 5.83 3.30
CA LEU A 102 -11.68 6.20 4.04
C LEU A 102 -12.57 4.96 4.12
N SER A 103 -13.00 4.59 5.31
CA SER A 103 -13.87 3.44 5.52
C SER A 103 -14.92 3.78 6.58
N ILE A 104 -16.14 3.29 6.38
CA ILE A 104 -17.24 3.39 7.33
C ILE A 104 -17.82 2.00 7.57
N GLY A 105 -18.12 1.68 8.82
CA GLY A 105 -18.70 0.42 9.24
C GLY A 105 -19.90 0.67 10.16
N TYR A 106 -20.87 -0.24 10.09
CA TYR A 106 -22.04 -0.28 10.95
C TYR A 106 -22.06 -1.59 11.74
N ALA A 107 -22.33 -1.51 13.04
CA ALA A 107 -22.51 -2.64 13.94
C ALA A 107 -23.96 -2.65 14.44
N PHE A 108 -24.63 -3.79 14.26
CA PHE A 108 -26.02 -4.05 14.64
C PHE A 108 -26.13 -4.25 16.16
#